data_AF-A0A434RXN1-F1
#
_entry.id   AF-A0A434RXN1-F1
#
_cell.length_a   1.000
_cell.length_b   1.000
_cell.length_c   1.000
_cell.angle_alpha   90.00
_cell.angle_beta   90.00
_cell.angle_gamma   90.00
#
_symmetry.space_group_name_H-M   'P 1'
#
loop_
_entity.id
_entity.type
_entity.pdbx_description
1 polymer ?
#
loop_
_entity_poly.entity_id
_entity_poly.type
_entity_poly.pdbx_seq_one_letter_code
_entity_poly.pdbx_strand_id
1 'polypeptide(L)'
;GWDVLAPVYLRLQRYADAVTAYRNAIRLDGDSAARQAGLGEAIANAAGGIVTAEAQGAFDAALKLDPANAKASFYLAMGLAQEGRKAEAAAAWQKMLGQLAPDSPWRNAVQQALAETAEPPAAAGKPATGPDAGQVEATQQMAPQDRQAMIETMVASLDDRLKQNPRDEEGWMRLIRSYVVLGEADRARDALGRAVAVFGADSEQAKKFTAFAASLGVTATE
;
A
#
# COMPACT_ATOMS: atom_id res chain seq x y z
N GLY A 1 38.64 4.95 10.21
CA GLY A 1 38.15 3.60 10.58
C GLY A 1 37.01 3.20 9.68
N TRP A 2 36.66 1.91 9.65
CA TRP A 2 35.59 1.39 8.80
C TRP A 2 34.21 2.00 9.12
N ASP A 3 33.98 2.41 10.38
CA ASP A 3 32.77 3.13 10.80
C ASP A 3 32.51 4.45 10.08
N VAL A 4 33.56 5.10 9.57
CA VAL A 4 33.42 6.34 8.78
C VAL A 4 33.26 6.02 7.30
N LEU A 5 33.96 5.00 6.81
CA LEU A 5 33.95 4.63 5.40
C LEU A 5 32.62 3.99 4.97
N ALA A 6 32.05 3.10 5.78
CA ALA A 6 30.87 2.34 5.39
C ALA A 6 29.65 3.24 5.08
N PRO A 7 29.30 4.24 5.93
CA PRO A 7 28.22 5.18 5.62
C PRO A 7 28.55 6.14 4.47
N VAL A 8 29.83 6.39 4.18
CA VAL A 8 30.24 7.19 3.01
C VAL A 8 30.02 6.40 1.73
N TYR A 9 30.41 5.11 1.71
CA TYR A 9 30.17 4.25 0.56
C TYR A 9 28.67 4.08 0.26
N LEU A 10 27.82 3.96 1.29
CA LEU A 10 26.36 3.99 1.12
C LEU A 10 25.88 5.26 0.40
N ARG A 11 26.30 6.44 0.86
CA ARG A 11 25.93 7.72 0.25
C ARG A 11 26.43 7.89 -1.18
N LEU A 12 27.55 7.28 -1.51
CA LEU A 12 28.11 7.24 -2.87
C LEU A 12 27.52 6.10 -3.72
N GLN A 13 26.51 5.40 -3.22
CA GLN A 13 25.87 4.24 -3.86
C GLN A 13 26.82 3.08 -4.20
N ARG A 14 27.98 3.04 -3.54
CA ARG A 14 28.97 1.97 -3.64
C ARG A 14 28.62 0.85 -2.67
N TYR A 15 27.48 0.21 -2.91
CA TYR A 15 26.87 -0.70 -1.93
C TYR A 15 27.74 -1.92 -1.59
N ALA A 16 28.40 -2.54 -2.57
CA ALA A 16 29.31 -3.67 -2.32
C ALA A 16 30.51 -3.28 -1.44
N ASP A 17 31.06 -2.07 -1.63
CA ASP A 17 32.13 -1.55 -0.80
C ASP A 17 31.62 -1.23 0.61
N ALA A 18 30.40 -0.72 0.74
CA ALA A 18 29.75 -0.48 2.02
C ALA A 18 29.53 -1.79 2.80
N VAL A 19 29.07 -2.86 2.16
CA VAL A 19 28.92 -4.19 2.77
C VAL A 19 30.26 -4.68 3.31
N THR A 20 31.31 -4.62 2.49
CA THR A 20 32.67 -5.00 2.90
C THR A 20 33.16 -4.16 4.08
N ALA A 21 32.92 -2.86 4.05
CA ALA A 21 33.31 -1.94 5.11
C ALA A 21 32.58 -2.21 6.43
N TYR A 22 31.25 -2.42 6.41
CA TYR A 22 30.49 -2.76 7.62
C TYR A 22 30.91 -4.11 8.22
N ARG A 23 31.13 -5.14 7.39
CA ARG A 23 31.62 -6.43 7.86
C ARG A 23 33.00 -6.31 8.52
N ASN A 24 33.88 -5.49 7.96
CA ASN A 24 35.19 -5.24 8.57
C ASN A 24 35.08 -4.45 9.88
N ALA A 25 34.20 -3.44 9.95
CA ALA A 25 33.92 -2.73 11.20
C ALA A 25 33.43 -3.68 12.29
N ILE A 26 32.47 -4.56 11.98
CA ILE A 26 31.94 -5.55 12.93
C ILE A 26 33.04 -6.52 13.39
N ARG A 27 33.87 -7.00 12.46
CA ARG A 27 34.95 -7.95 12.77
C ARG A 27 36.05 -7.36 13.65
N LEU A 28 36.40 -6.09 13.44
CA LEU A 28 37.54 -5.44 14.10
C LEU A 28 37.13 -4.67 15.36
N ASP A 29 36.01 -3.95 15.28
CA ASP A 29 35.57 -2.99 16.30
C ASP A 29 34.32 -3.49 17.06
N GLY A 30 33.87 -4.72 16.76
CA GLY A 30 32.77 -5.39 17.43
C GLY A 30 31.38 -5.06 16.88
N ASP A 31 30.38 -5.75 17.39
CA ASP A 31 29.00 -5.58 16.95
C ASP A 31 28.35 -4.31 17.55
N SER A 32 27.46 -3.67 16.80
CA SER A 32 26.59 -2.60 17.28
C SER A 32 25.33 -2.51 16.44
N ALA A 33 24.24 -2.02 17.04
CA ALA A 33 22.97 -1.85 16.31
C ALA A 33 23.13 -0.97 15.06
N ALA A 34 23.97 0.08 15.13
CA ALA A 34 24.24 0.96 14.00
C ALA A 34 25.00 0.26 12.86
N ARG A 35 25.96 -0.61 13.19
CA ARG A 35 26.72 -1.38 12.19
C ARG A 35 25.86 -2.44 11.52
N GLN A 36 25.04 -3.16 12.30
CA GLN A 36 24.12 -4.17 11.76
C GLN A 36 23.03 -3.54 10.89
N ALA A 37 22.42 -2.44 11.32
CA ALA A 37 21.42 -1.74 10.52
C ALA A 37 22.03 -1.14 9.23
N GLY A 38 23.27 -0.64 9.30
CA GLY A 38 24.01 -0.16 8.14
C GLY A 38 24.39 -1.30 7.17
N LEU A 39 24.79 -2.45 7.70
CA LEU A 39 25.07 -3.65 6.90
C LEU A 39 23.82 -4.12 6.16
N GLY A 40 22.69 -4.24 6.86
CA GLY A 40 21.41 -4.63 6.25
C GLY A 40 20.99 -3.67 5.13
N GLU A 41 21.11 -2.36 5.36
CA GLU A 41 20.83 -1.34 4.34
C GLU A 41 21.75 -1.48 3.12
N ALA A 42 23.05 -1.69 3.34
CA ALA A 42 24.00 -1.87 2.25
C ALA A 42 23.70 -3.14 1.43
N ILE A 43 23.33 -4.24 2.08
CA ILE A 43 22.94 -5.48 1.41
C ILE A 43 21.65 -5.27 0.60
N ALA A 44 20.63 -4.65 1.19
CA ALA A 44 19.36 -4.40 0.50
C ALA A 44 19.56 -3.50 -0.73
N ASN A 45 20.34 -2.43 -0.60
CA ASN A 45 20.64 -1.54 -1.73
C ASN A 45 21.49 -2.23 -2.81
N ALA A 46 22.45 -3.09 -2.43
CA ALA A 46 23.21 -3.90 -3.38
C ALA A 46 22.30 -4.88 -4.14
N ALA A 47 21.20 -5.32 -3.53
CA ALA A 47 20.17 -6.16 -4.13
C ALA A 47 19.06 -5.36 -4.85
N GLY A 48 19.28 -4.08 -5.15
CA GLY A 48 18.30 -3.25 -5.87
C GLY A 48 17.10 -2.84 -5.00
N GLY A 49 17.30 -2.74 -3.68
CA GLY A 49 16.26 -2.39 -2.72
C GLY A 49 15.50 -3.60 -2.14
N ILE A 50 15.83 -4.82 -2.57
CA ILE A 50 15.19 -6.05 -2.07
C ILE A 50 15.77 -6.41 -0.70
N VAL A 51 14.90 -6.61 0.29
CA VAL A 51 15.26 -7.09 1.63
C VAL A 51 15.45 -8.60 1.56
N THR A 52 16.67 -9.02 1.20
CA THR A 52 17.04 -10.43 1.15
C THR A 52 17.10 -11.03 2.56
N ALA A 53 17.12 -12.37 2.66
CA ALA A 53 17.27 -13.06 3.95
C ALA A 53 18.55 -12.63 4.71
N GLU A 54 19.62 -12.29 4.00
CA GLU A 54 20.84 -11.78 4.63
C GLU A 54 20.66 -10.37 5.20
N ALA A 55 20.00 -9.47 4.44
CA ALA A 55 19.67 -8.14 4.92
C ALA A 55 18.74 -8.20 6.15
N GLN A 56 17.71 -9.05 6.09
CA GLN A 56 16.81 -9.31 7.21
C GLN A 56 17.57 -9.78 8.45
N GLY A 57 18.49 -10.75 8.31
CA GLY A 57 19.31 -11.22 9.42
C GLY A 57 20.13 -10.11 10.09
N ALA A 58 20.66 -9.17 9.31
CA ALA A 58 21.37 -8.00 9.84
C ALA A 58 20.41 -7.03 10.56
N PHE A 59 19.22 -6.77 10.02
CA PHE A 59 18.22 -5.93 10.70
C PHE A 59 17.70 -6.57 11.99
N ASP A 60 17.48 -7.88 12.01
CA ASP A 60 17.11 -8.63 13.22
C ASP A 60 18.22 -8.55 14.29
N ALA A 61 19.49 -8.66 13.87
CA ALA A 61 20.63 -8.45 14.78
C ALA A 61 20.67 -7.03 15.34
N ALA A 62 20.36 -6.02 14.51
CA ALA A 62 20.27 -4.64 14.97
C ALA A 62 19.17 -4.45 16.03
N LEU A 63 17.98 -5.03 15.83
CA LEU A 63 16.87 -4.94 16.79
C LEU A 63 17.10 -5.73 18.09
N LYS A 64 17.90 -6.80 18.05
CA LYS A 64 18.34 -7.49 19.27
C LYS A 64 19.24 -6.61 20.14
N LEU A 65 20.05 -5.75 19.52
CA LEU A 65 20.96 -4.84 20.20
C LEU A 65 20.27 -3.54 20.62
N ASP A 66 19.35 -3.03 19.78
CA ASP A 66 18.56 -1.84 20.02
C ASP A 66 17.13 -2.03 19.47
N PRO A 67 16.17 -2.41 20.34
CA PRO A 67 14.78 -2.60 19.92
C PRO A 67 14.10 -1.33 19.38
N ALA A 68 14.66 -0.14 19.62
CA ALA A 68 14.15 1.13 19.12
C ALA A 68 14.78 1.57 17.79
N ASN A 69 15.60 0.71 17.15
CA ASN A 69 16.28 1.06 15.91
C ASN A 69 15.29 1.27 14.75
N ALA A 70 15.04 2.54 14.43
CA ALA A 70 14.09 2.96 13.41
C ALA A 70 14.45 2.42 12.01
N LYS A 71 15.73 2.40 11.66
CA LYS A 71 16.19 1.90 10.35
C LYS A 71 15.84 0.42 10.18
N ALA A 72 16.23 -0.40 11.14
CA ALA A 72 15.97 -1.83 11.10
C ALA A 72 14.46 -2.14 11.05
N SER A 73 13.67 -1.43 11.86
CA SER A 73 12.20 -1.58 11.89
C SER A 73 11.56 -1.22 10.54
N PHE A 74 12.02 -0.13 9.91
CA PHE A 74 11.51 0.30 8.60
C PHE A 74 11.79 -0.74 7.50
N TYR A 75 13.04 -1.21 7.40
CA TYR A 75 13.42 -2.16 6.36
C TYR A 75 12.79 -3.54 6.56
N LEU A 76 12.60 -4.02 7.79
CA LEU A 76 11.88 -5.28 8.02
C LEU A 76 10.41 -5.20 7.58
N ALA A 77 9.74 -4.08 7.87
CA ALA A 77 8.38 -3.85 7.37
C ALA A 77 8.34 -3.75 5.84
N MET A 78 9.37 -3.16 5.21
CA MET A 78 9.50 -3.17 3.76
C MET A 78 9.68 -4.59 3.20
N GLY A 79 10.43 -5.46 3.89
CA GLY A 79 10.55 -6.88 3.54
C GLY A 79 9.20 -7.60 3.53
N LEU A 80 8.37 -7.38 4.56
CA LEU A 80 6.99 -7.90 4.59
C LEU A 80 6.17 -7.45 3.37
N ALA A 81 6.28 -6.18 2.97
CA ALA A 81 5.58 -5.67 1.80
C ALA A 81 6.07 -6.34 0.49
N GLN A 82 7.38 -6.58 0.36
CA GLN A 82 7.98 -7.25 -0.80
C GLN A 82 7.56 -8.74 -0.89
N GLU A 83 7.29 -9.38 0.25
CA GLU A 83 6.69 -10.73 0.33
C GLU A 83 5.18 -10.74 0.00
N GLY A 84 4.57 -9.58 -0.28
CA GLY A 84 3.13 -9.44 -0.51
C GLY A 84 2.29 -9.34 0.77
N ARG A 85 2.92 -9.38 1.96
CA ARG A 85 2.26 -9.27 3.27
C ARG A 85 2.02 -7.80 3.63
N LYS A 86 1.34 -7.08 2.74
CA LYS A 86 1.14 -5.63 2.82
C LYS A 86 0.41 -5.17 4.08
N ALA A 87 -0.58 -5.93 4.55
CA ALA A 87 -1.32 -5.62 5.77
C ALA A 87 -0.41 -5.64 7.02
N GLU A 88 0.48 -6.62 7.11
CA GLU A 88 1.44 -6.74 8.21
C GLU A 88 2.51 -5.65 8.14
N ALA A 89 2.98 -5.33 6.93
CA ALA A 89 3.88 -4.20 6.70
C ALA A 89 3.25 -2.86 7.14
N ALA A 90 2.00 -2.61 6.75
CA ALA A 90 1.27 -1.41 7.13
C ALA A 90 1.08 -1.31 8.64
N ALA A 91 0.71 -2.40 9.30
CA ALA A 91 0.60 -2.43 10.77
C ALA A 91 1.94 -2.12 11.46
N ALA A 92 3.04 -2.67 10.95
CA ALA A 92 4.38 -2.42 11.48
C ALA A 92 4.80 -0.95 11.31
N TRP A 93 4.58 -0.36 10.14
CA TRP A 93 4.86 1.06 9.88
C TRP A 93 3.96 2.01 10.68
N GLN A 94 2.67 1.70 10.86
CA GLN A 94 1.78 2.49 11.72
C GLN A 94 2.25 2.48 13.18
N LYS A 95 2.65 1.31 13.69
CA LYS A 95 3.22 1.18 15.04
C LYS A 95 4.50 2.02 15.16
N MET A 96 5.40 1.90 14.19
CA MET A 96 6.63 2.70 14.15
C MET A 96 6.32 4.20 14.16
N LEU A 97 5.38 4.67 13.32
CA LEU A 97 4.99 6.08 13.23
C LEU A 97 4.48 6.63 14.57
N GLY A 98 3.75 5.82 15.34
CA GLY A 98 3.26 6.18 16.67
C GLY A 98 4.37 6.31 17.73
N GLN A 99 5.54 5.69 17.50
CA GLN A 99 6.67 5.68 18.43
C GLN A 99 7.77 6.71 18.08
N LEU A 100 7.81 7.19 16.82
CA LEU A 100 8.80 8.18 16.40
C LEU A 100 8.59 9.54 17.09
N ALA A 101 9.69 10.28 17.29
CA ALA A 101 9.66 11.69 17.70
C ALA A 101 9.22 12.62 16.53
N PRO A 102 8.45 13.71 16.77
CA PRO A 102 7.83 14.52 15.70
C PRO A 102 8.78 15.01 14.60
N ASP A 103 10.05 15.20 14.94
CA ASP A 103 11.14 15.66 14.08
C ASP A 103 12.01 14.51 13.50
N SER A 104 11.61 13.25 13.74
CA SER A 104 12.34 12.08 13.27
C SER A 104 12.42 12.08 11.73
N PRO A 105 13.63 11.88 11.15
CA PRO A 105 13.82 11.81 9.71
C PRO A 105 13.07 10.63 9.07
N TRP A 106 12.65 9.64 9.87
CA TRP A 106 11.93 8.46 9.39
C TRP A 106 10.43 8.69 9.19
N ARG A 107 9.84 9.78 9.73
CA ARG A 107 8.39 10.00 9.63
C ARG A 107 7.91 10.04 8.18
N ASN A 108 8.55 10.85 7.35
CA ASN A 108 8.15 11.01 5.94
C ASN A 108 8.28 9.70 5.17
N ALA A 109 9.38 8.97 5.38
CA ALA A 109 9.60 7.67 4.73
C ALA A 109 8.53 6.64 5.12
N VAL A 110 8.18 6.57 6.41
CA VAL A 110 7.12 5.69 6.92
C VAL A 110 5.75 6.07 6.35
N GLN A 111 5.43 7.36 6.29
CA GLN A 111 4.18 7.85 5.71
C GLN A 111 4.06 7.53 4.23
N GLN A 112 5.14 7.70 3.47
CA GLN A 112 5.17 7.34 2.06
C GLN A 112 5.00 5.82 1.87
N ALA A 113 5.74 5.01 2.62
CA ALA A 113 5.60 3.55 2.56
C ALA A 113 4.18 3.08 2.91
N LEU A 114 3.54 3.73 3.89
CA LEU A 114 2.13 3.51 4.21
C LEU A 114 1.20 3.89 3.07
N ALA A 115 1.46 4.99 2.36
CA ALA A 115 0.64 5.40 1.22
C ALA A 115 0.80 4.45 0.02
N GLU A 116 2.00 3.93 -0.21
CA GLU A 116 2.30 2.99 -1.31
C GLU A 116 1.76 1.57 -1.04
N THR A 117 1.70 1.18 0.23
CA THR A 117 1.16 -0.12 0.65
C THR A 117 -0.30 -0.07 1.05
N ALA A 118 -0.84 1.12 1.32
CA ALA A 118 -2.27 1.33 1.35
C ALA A 118 -2.82 1.02 -0.03
N GLU A 119 -3.60 -0.05 -0.10
CA GLU A 119 -4.56 -0.19 -1.18
C GLU A 119 -5.43 1.08 -1.21
N PRO A 120 -5.83 1.57 -2.41
CA PRO A 120 -6.73 2.72 -2.51
C PRO A 120 -7.90 2.51 -1.55
N PRO A 121 -8.30 3.52 -0.77
CA PRO A 121 -9.00 3.32 0.49
C PRO A 121 -10.26 2.47 0.29
N ALA A 122 -10.19 1.22 0.72
CA ALA A 122 -11.26 0.61 1.47
C ALA A 122 -11.27 1.36 2.82
N ALA A 123 -12.37 2.05 3.09
CA ALA A 123 -12.54 2.95 4.22
C ALA A 123 -11.98 2.35 5.52
N ALA A 124 -11.06 3.08 6.17
CA ALA A 124 -10.60 2.75 7.51
C ALA A 124 -11.79 2.81 8.48
N GLY A 125 -12.23 1.62 8.91
CA GLY A 125 -13.33 1.42 9.83
C GLY A 125 -13.13 0.19 10.72
N LYS A 126 -12.12 0.27 11.60
CA LYS A 126 -11.88 -0.55 12.83
C LYS A 126 -11.32 -1.98 12.69
N PRO A 127 -10.57 -2.46 13.71
CA PRO A 127 -9.50 -3.44 13.56
C PRO A 127 -10.01 -4.89 13.65
N ALA A 128 -9.68 -5.70 12.65
CA ALA A 128 -9.83 -7.14 12.72
C ALA A 128 -8.57 -7.75 13.34
N THR A 129 -8.63 -8.08 14.64
CA THR A 129 -8.18 -9.43 15.05
C THR A 129 -8.89 -10.39 14.12
N GLY A 130 -8.13 -11.08 13.26
CA GLY A 130 -8.68 -11.97 12.25
C GLY A 130 -9.69 -12.92 12.87
N PRO A 131 -10.82 -13.20 12.21
CA PRO A 131 -11.72 -14.19 12.73
C PRO A 131 -11.08 -15.57 12.64
N ASP A 132 -11.11 -16.31 13.75
CA ASP A 132 -10.94 -17.75 13.75
C ASP A 132 -11.80 -18.39 12.65
N ALA A 133 -11.36 -19.54 12.16
CA ALA A 133 -11.98 -20.31 11.09
C ALA A 133 -13.49 -20.62 11.26
N GLY A 134 -14.13 -20.23 12.37
CA GLY A 134 -15.58 -20.26 12.58
C GLY A 134 -16.38 -19.07 11.99
N GLN A 135 -15.74 -18.00 11.48
CA GLN A 135 -16.48 -16.82 10.97
C GLN A 135 -16.73 -16.84 9.46
N VAL A 136 -16.10 -17.74 8.71
CA VAL A 136 -16.44 -18.02 7.30
C VAL A 136 -17.79 -18.74 7.16
N GLU A 137 -18.28 -19.40 8.21
CA GLU A 137 -19.64 -19.96 8.24
C GLU A 137 -20.72 -18.90 8.50
N ALA A 138 -20.38 -17.79 9.15
CA ALA A 138 -21.33 -16.71 9.46
C ALA A 138 -21.63 -15.80 8.25
N THR A 139 -20.71 -15.66 7.30
CA THR A 139 -20.94 -14.84 6.09
C THR A 139 -21.92 -15.49 5.11
N GLN A 140 -22.13 -16.81 5.21
CA GLN A 140 -23.14 -17.52 4.43
C GLN A 140 -24.56 -17.37 5.01
N GLN A 141 -24.70 -16.87 6.24
CA GLN A 141 -25.98 -16.73 6.95
C GLN A 141 -26.56 -15.30 6.95
N MET A 142 -25.90 -14.32 6.33
CA MET A 142 -26.49 -12.99 6.20
C MET A 142 -27.74 -13.03 5.31
N ALA A 143 -28.82 -12.40 5.78
CA ALA A 143 -30.04 -12.25 5.00
C ALA A 143 -29.70 -11.53 3.67
N PRO A 144 -30.24 -11.99 2.51
CA PRO A 144 -29.99 -11.35 1.22
C PRO A 144 -30.22 -9.84 1.21
N GLN A 145 -31.15 -9.36 2.06
CA GLN A 145 -31.47 -7.94 2.23
C GLN A 145 -30.34 -7.13 2.88
N ASP A 146 -29.69 -7.67 3.92
CA ASP A 146 -28.58 -6.98 4.59
C ASP A 146 -27.36 -6.86 3.67
N ARG A 147 -27.14 -7.90 2.85
CA ARG A 147 -26.10 -7.89 1.81
C ARG A 147 -26.40 -6.83 0.75
N GLN A 148 -27.65 -6.72 0.32
CA GLN A 148 -28.08 -5.74 -0.67
C GLN A 148 -27.90 -4.29 -0.16
N ALA A 149 -28.36 -3.99 1.05
CA ALA A 149 -28.22 -2.67 1.67
C ALA A 149 -26.75 -2.25 1.84
N MET A 150 -25.88 -3.21 2.15
CA MET A 150 -24.44 -2.97 2.21
C MET A 150 -23.88 -2.65 0.83
N ILE A 151 -24.28 -3.37 -0.23
CA ILE A 151 -23.83 -3.09 -1.60
C ILE A 151 -24.31 -1.71 -2.05
N GLU A 152 -25.57 -1.34 -1.80
CA GLU A 152 -26.10 -0.01 -2.12
C GLU A 152 -25.30 1.11 -1.44
N THR A 153 -24.95 0.93 -0.16
CA THR A 153 -24.12 1.89 0.58
C THR A 153 -22.72 2.03 -0.03
N MET A 154 -22.12 0.91 -0.47
CA MET A 154 -20.81 0.91 -1.13
C MET A 154 -20.86 1.63 -2.48
N VAL A 155 -21.93 1.43 -3.26
CA VAL A 155 -22.11 2.08 -4.57
C VAL A 155 -22.38 3.58 -4.41
N ALA A 156 -23.17 3.99 -3.42
CA ALA A 156 -23.37 5.40 -3.10
C ALA A 156 -22.06 6.09 -2.72
N SER A 157 -21.22 5.43 -1.91
CA SER A 157 -19.90 5.95 -1.54
C SER A 157 -18.96 6.09 -2.75
N LEU A 158 -19.06 5.19 -3.72
CA LEU A 158 -18.31 5.28 -4.98
C LEU A 158 -18.79 6.47 -5.83
N ASP A 159 -20.10 6.69 -5.93
CA ASP A 159 -20.67 7.84 -6.64
C ASP A 159 -20.19 9.18 -6.05
N ASP A 160 -20.19 9.31 -4.72
CA ASP A 160 -19.71 10.51 -4.04
C ASP A 160 -18.21 10.75 -4.22
N ARG A 161 -17.41 9.68 -4.26
CA ARG A 161 -15.98 9.77 -4.55
C ARG A 161 -15.74 10.32 -5.95
N LEU A 162 -16.51 9.89 -6.94
CA LEU A 162 -16.37 10.33 -8.33
C LEU A 162 -16.79 11.78 -8.55
N LYS A 163 -17.65 12.34 -7.68
CA LYS A 163 -17.90 13.79 -7.66
C LYS A 163 -16.67 14.58 -7.23
N GLN A 164 -15.86 14.03 -6.32
CA GLN A 164 -14.66 14.68 -5.80
C GLN A 164 -13.44 14.45 -6.69
N ASN A 165 -13.34 13.28 -7.31
CA ASN A 165 -12.30 12.93 -8.26
C ASN A 165 -12.92 12.53 -9.62
N PRO A 166 -13.35 13.53 -10.42
CA PRO A 166 -14.08 13.26 -11.65
C PRO A 166 -13.19 12.64 -12.73
N ARG A 167 -11.87 12.78 -12.66
CA ARG A 167 -10.93 12.23 -13.67
C ARG A 167 -10.55 10.75 -13.46
N ASP A 168 -11.27 10.03 -12.61
CA ASP A 168 -11.07 8.59 -12.40
C ASP A 168 -11.85 7.75 -13.43
N GLU A 169 -11.22 7.42 -14.56
CA GLU A 169 -11.83 6.62 -15.64
C GLU A 169 -12.30 5.24 -15.16
N GLU A 170 -11.50 4.57 -14.33
CA GLU A 170 -11.81 3.22 -13.85
C GLU A 170 -12.99 3.24 -12.87
N GLY A 171 -13.02 4.24 -11.99
CA GLY A 171 -14.12 4.44 -11.05
C GLY A 171 -15.47 4.65 -11.75
N TRP A 172 -15.53 5.43 -12.84
CA TRP A 172 -16.75 5.60 -13.62
C TRP A 172 -17.25 4.29 -14.25
N MET A 173 -16.35 3.48 -14.83
CA MET A 173 -16.72 2.17 -15.38
C MET A 173 -17.23 1.23 -14.28
N ARG A 174 -16.60 1.25 -13.11
CA ARG A 174 -17.04 0.44 -11.96
C ARG A 174 -18.42 0.86 -11.48
N LEU A 175 -18.69 2.16 -11.39
CA LEU A 175 -19.99 2.70 -10.99
C LEU A 175 -21.11 2.26 -11.95
N ILE A 176 -20.89 2.40 -13.26
CA ILE A 176 -21.86 1.97 -14.29
C ILE A 176 -22.15 0.48 -14.15
N ARG A 177 -21.13 -0.37 -14.04
CA ARG A 177 -21.31 -1.82 -13.86
C ARG A 177 -22.06 -2.15 -12.56
N SER A 178 -21.71 -1.49 -11.47
CA SER A 178 -22.36 -1.70 -10.17
C SER A 178 -23.85 -1.42 -10.23
N TYR A 179 -24.28 -0.32 -10.85
CA TYR A 179 -25.70 -0.03 -11.02
C TYR A 179 -26.42 -1.06 -11.91
N VAL A 180 -25.77 -1.56 -12.96
CA VAL A 180 -26.36 -2.63 -13.80
C VAL A 180 -26.58 -3.92 -13.01
N VAL A 181 -25.59 -4.34 -12.21
CA VAL A 181 -25.70 -5.56 -11.39
C VAL A 181 -26.81 -5.43 -10.34
N LEU A 182 -27.04 -4.21 -9.83
CA LEU A 182 -28.13 -3.90 -8.90
C LEU A 182 -29.50 -3.77 -9.58
N GLY A 183 -29.57 -3.83 -10.91
CA GLY A 183 -30.80 -3.61 -11.68
C GLY A 183 -31.22 -2.14 -11.77
N GLU A 184 -30.37 -1.22 -11.33
CA GLU A 184 -30.61 0.22 -11.32
C GLU A 184 -30.21 0.86 -12.67
N ALA A 185 -30.88 0.46 -13.75
CA ALA A 185 -30.54 0.89 -15.11
C ALA A 185 -30.54 2.42 -15.30
N ASP A 186 -31.45 3.14 -14.63
CA ASP A 186 -31.54 4.60 -14.74
C ASP A 186 -30.32 5.30 -14.12
N ARG A 187 -29.84 4.80 -12.99
CA ARG A 187 -28.61 5.32 -12.34
C ARG A 187 -27.36 4.96 -13.13
N ALA A 188 -27.33 3.81 -13.78
CA ALA A 188 -26.25 3.46 -14.70
C ALA A 188 -26.17 4.45 -15.89
N ARG A 189 -27.31 4.88 -16.44
CA ARG A 189 -27.36 5.90 -17.50
C ARG A 189 -26.94 7.28 -17.00
N ASP A 190 -27.37 7.69 -15.82
CA ASP A 190 -26.94 8.95 -15.20
C ASP A 190 -25.42 8.98 -14.98
N ALA A 191 -24.87 7.90 -14.42
CA ALA A 191 -23.43 7.75 -14.22
C ALA A 191 -22.65 7.81 -15.55
N LEU A 192 -23.15 7.18 -16.62
CA LEU A 192 -22.58 7.29 -17.96
C LEU A 192 -22.60 8.73 -18.47
N GLY A 193 -23.74 9.42 -18.37
CA GLY A 193 -23.87 10.81 -18.81
C GLY A 193 -22.92 11.75 -18.08
N ARG A 194 -22.77 11.57 -16.76
CA ARG A 194 -21.82 12.32 -15.94
C ARG A 194 -20.37 12.03 -16.32
N ALA A 195 -20.01 10.77 -16.54
CA ALA A 195 -18.67 10.40 -17.02
C ALA A 195 -18.37 11.07 -18.38
N VAL A 196 -19.29 10.99 -19.33
CA VAL A 196 -19.14 11.63 -20.65
C VAL A 196 -19.01 13.16 -20.52
N ALA A 197 -19.78 13.80 -19.65
CA ALA A 197 -19.71 15.24 -19.43
C ALA A 197 -18.36 15.69 -18.83
N VAL A 198 -17.78 14.89 -17.92
CA VAL A 198 -16.49 15.19 -17.30
C VAL A 198 -15.33 15.12 -18.28
N PHE A 199 -15.30 14.09 -19.13
CA PHE A 199 -14.20 13.86 -20.08
C PHE A 199 -14.41 14.56 -21.44
N GLY A 200 -15.64 15.00 -21.71
CA GLY A 200 -16.06 15.61 -22.96
C GLY A 200 -16.58 14.57 -23.96
N ALA A 201 -17.71 14.88 -24.60
CA ALA A 201 -18.43 13.93 -25.48
C ALA A 201 -17.59 13.41 -26.66
N ASP A 202 -16.66 14.23 -27.17
CA ASP A 202 -15.81 13.87 -28.30
C ASP A 202 -14.53 13.12 -27.89
N SER A 203 -14.30 12.92 -26.59
CA SER A 203 -13.10 12.26 -26.07
C SER A 203 -13.10 10.75 -26.35
N GLU A 204 -11.91 10.17 -26.46
CA GLU A 204 -11.74 8.71 -26.56
C GLU A 204 -12.27 8.01 -25.29
N GLN A 205 -12.18 8.66 -24.14
CA GLN A 205 -12.75 8.19 -22.88
C GLN A 205 -14.26 8.09 -22.93
N ALA A 206 -14.96 9.13 -23.42
CA ALA A 206 -16.40 9.11 -23.58
C ALA A 206 -16.86 7.97 -24.50
N LYS A 207 -16.17 7.76 -25.63
CA LYS A 207 -16.44 6.62 -26.52
C LYS A 207 -16.29 5.28 -25.81
N LYS A 208 -15.24 5.12 -24.99
CA LYS A 208 -15.03 3.90 -24.18
C LYS A 208 -16.16 3.68 -23.18
N PHE A 209 -16.58 4.72 -22.45
CA PHE A 209 -17.68 4.59 -21.49
C PHE A 209 -18.99 4.21 -22.18
N THR A 210 -19.31 4.84 -23.30
CA THR A 210 -20.52 4.52 -24.06
C THR A 210 -20.48 3.09 -24.61
N ALA A 211 -19.36 2.65 -25.18
CA ALA A 211 -19.21 1.27 -25.66
C ALA A 211 -19.31 0.25 -24.51
N PHE A 212 -18.69 0.55 -23.38
CA PHE A 212 -18.76 -0.27 -22.18
C PHE A 212 -20.18 -0.38 -21.63
N ALA A 213 -20.89 0.75 -21.49
CA ALA A 213 -22.28 0.77 -21.04
C ALA A 213 -23.19 -0.01 -22.00
N ALA A 214 -23.01 0.14 -23.32
CA ALA A 214 -23.75 -0.62 -24.31
C ALA A 214 -23.53 -2.14 -24.17
N SER A 215 -22.30 -2.58 -23.89
CA SER A 215 -22.00 -4.00 -23.64
C SER A 215 -22.72 -4.57 -22.42
N LEU A 216 -23.13 -3.70 -21.50
CA LEU A 216 -23.90 -4.03 -20.29
C LEU A 216 -25.41 -3.83 -20.46
N GLY A 217 -25.88 -3.52 -21.68
CA GLY A 217 -27.30 -3.26 -21.95
C GLY A 217 -27.78 -1.87 -21.53
N VAL A 218 -26.87 -0.95 -21.23
CA VAL A 218 -27.15 0.45 -20.89
C VAL A 218 -26.83 1.33 -22.07
N THR A 219 -27.86 1.79 -22.78
CA THR A 219 -27.69 2.79 -23.85
C THR A 219 -27.78 4.20 -23.26
N ALA A 220 -26.96 5.12 -23.78
CA ALA A 220 -27.16 6.54 -23.52
C ALA A 220 -28.53 6.94 -24.08
N THR A 221 -29.25 7.81 -23.36
CA THR A 221 -30.48 8.42 -23.89
C THR A 221 -30.13 9.26 -25.11
N GLU A 222 -30.90 9.08 -26.20
CA GLU A 222 -30.84 9.90 -27.42
C GLU A 222 -31.03 11.40 -27.13
#